data_AF-A0A925THL7-F1
#
_entry.id   AF-A0A925THL7-F1
#
_cell.length_a   1.000
_cell.length_b   1.000
_cell.length_c   1.000
_cell.angle_alpha   90.00
_cell.angle_beta   90.00
_cell.angle_gamma   90.00
#
_symmetry.space_group_name_H-M   'P 1'
#
loop_
_entity.id
_entity.type
_entity.pdbx_description
1 polymer ?
#
loop_
_entity_poly.entity_id
_entity_poly.type
_entity_poly.pdbx_seq_one_letter_code
_entity_poly.pdbx_strand_id
1 'polypeptide(L)'
;DGANTLVEMTAAAEALGWDYLGIADHSKSSVQAKGLSETRLAAQVAEIHALNASGRFKTHVFTGTECDILPDGRLDFEDAVLATLDYVVVSVHSAFTQSSEDMTVRIIRAIEHPRTTMLGHVTGRLLLRREGYQVDFAKIIDAAIANRVIIELNASPWRLDMDWRHWRKAAERGLVCSINPDAHETAGLGHVAAGINSARKGWLTREHVLNTRSLSGVRECFAAKR
;
A
#
# COMPACT_ATOMS: atom_id res chain seq x y z
N ASP A 1 12.88 0.76 6.78
CA ASP A 1 12.83 0.63 8.27
C ASP A 1 12.42 -0.76 8.77
N GLY A 2 12.14 -1.73 7.89
CA GLY A 2 12.01 -3.12 8.29
C GLY A 2 13.27 -3.68 8.97
N ALA A 3 13.09 -4.63 9.89
CA ALA A 3 14.15 -5.30 10.63
C ALA A 3 14.66 -6.58 9.94
N ASN A 4 13.90 -7.10 8.97
CA ASN A 4 14.20 -8.35 8.28
C ASN A 4 14.72 -8.13 6.86
N THR A 5 15.55 -9.08 6.41
CA THR A 5 16.02 -9.12 5.02
C THR A 5 14.91 -9.55 4.06
N LEU A 6 15.11 -9.28 2.77
CA LEU A 6 14.19 -9.72 1.72
C LEU A 6 13.94 -11.24 1.76
N VAL A 7 15.01 -12.02 1.97
CA VAL A 7 14.95 -13.49 2.05
C VAL A 7 14.13 -13.94 3.26
N GLU A 8 14.30 -13.32 4.43
CA GLU A 8 13.54 -13.66 5.63
C GLU A 8 12.05 -13.35 5.47
N MET A 9 11.73 -12.17 4.91
CA MET A 9 10.34 -11.79 4.64
C MET A 9 9.66 -12.72 3.64
N THR A 10 10.38 -13.10 2.57
CA THR A 10 9.86 -14.03 1.56
C THR A 10 9.67 -15.42 2.14
N ALA A 11 10.63 -15.92 2.94
CA ALA A 11 10.50 -17.21 3.61
C ALA A 11 9.32 -17.24 4.60
N ALA A 12 9.09 -16.16 5.35
CA ALA A 12 7.96 -16.06 6.25
C ALA A 12 6.62 -16.02 5.50
N ALA A 13 6.54 -15.30 4.39
CA ALA A 13 5.35 -15.29 3.53
C ALA A 13 5.08 -16.68 2.92
N GLU A 14 6.12 -17.41 2.47
CA GLU A 14 5.96 -18.78 1.96
C GLU A 14 5.52 -19.75 3.06
N ALA A 15 6.04 -19.61 4.28
CA ALA A 15 5.61 -20.40 5.43
C ALA A 15 4.13 -20.15 5.81
N LEU A 16 3.61 -18.95 5.52
CA LEU A 16 2.18 -18.61 5.63
C LEU A 16 1.34 -19.10 4.44
N GLY A 17 1.97 -19.69 3.43
CA GLY A 17 1.32 -20.21 2.22
C GLY A 17 0.90 -19.11 1.23
N TRP A 18 1.55 -17.96 1.23
CA TRP A 18 1.21 -16.87 0.31
C TRP A 18 1.77 -17.13 -1.09
N ASP A 19 0.95 -16.94 -2.11
CA ASP A 19 1.40 -17.02 -3.50
C ASP A 19 2.33 -15.86 -3.89
N TYR A 20 2.19 -14.72 -3.21
CA TYR A 20 2.98 -13.53 -3.48
C TYR A 20 3.15 -12.62 -2.25
N LEU A 21 4.21 -11.82 -2.29
CA LEU A 21 4.54 -10.79 -1.31
C LEU A 21 4.86 -9.49 -2.06
N GLY A 22 4.30 -8.35 -1.62
CA GLY A 22 4.68 -7.04 -2.13
C GLY A 22 5.63 -6.35 -1.16
N ILE A 23 6.81 -5.93 -1.64
CA ILE A 23 7.73 -5.10 -0.88
C ILE A 23 7.47 -3.63 -1.23
N ALA A 24 7.33 -2.79 -0.21
CA ALA A 24 7.00 -1.38 -0.37
C ALA A 24 7.74 -0.51 0.67
N ASP A 25 9.09 -0.56 0.67
CA ASP A 25 9.87 0.33 1.53
C ASP A 25 9.60 1.81 1.21
N HIS A 26 9.72 2.65 2.25
CA HIS A 26 9.49 4.09 2.17
C HIS A 26 10.43 4.82 1.20
N SER A 27 9.93 5.89 0.57
CA SER A 27 10.72 6.81 -0.26
C SER A 27 11.58 7.79 0.56
N LYS A 28 12.45 8.54 -0.13
CA LYS A 28 13.54 9.36 0.43
C LYS A 28 13.11 10.39 1.49
N SER A 29 11.91 10.95 1.39
CA SER A 29 11.41 11.97 2.32
C SER A 29 11.11 11.42 3.72
N SER A 30 10.90 10.11 3.86
CA SER A 30 10.72 9.45 5.16
C SER A 30 12.06 9.18 5.84
N VAL A 31 12.74 10.25 6.27
CA VAL A 31 14.06 10.20 6.90
C VAL A 31 14.04 9.33 8.17
N GLN A 32 12.97 9.43 8.97
CA GLN A 32 12.81 8.65 10.20
C GLN A 32 12.71 7.14 9.91
N ALA A 33 12.17 6.76 8.75
CA ALA A 33 12.05 5.38 8.28
C ALA A 33 13.28 4.87 7.51
N LYS A 34 14.35 5.67 7.43
CA LYS A 34 15.53 5.38 6.59
C LYS A 34 15.15 5.16 5.12
N GLY A 35 14.22 5.98 4.61
CA GLY A 35 13.69 5.93 3.26
C GLY A 35 14.76 5.71 2.18
N LEU A 36 14.39 4.96 1.13
CA LEU A 36 15.31 4.60 0.06
C LEU A 36 15.57 5.82 -0.83
N SER A 37 16.83 6.04 -1.19
CA SER A 37 17.15 6.86 -2.36
C SER A 37 16.84 6.06 -3.64
N GLU A 38 16.78 6.75 -4.77
CA GLU A 38 16.58 6.15 -6.09
C GLU A 38 17.58 5.02 -6.37
N THR A 39 18.85 5.23 -6.01
CA THR A 39 19.91 4.20 -6.14
C THR A 39 19.67 2.99 -5.25
N ARG A 40 19.22 3.19 -4.00
CA ARG A 40 18.94 2.09 -3.06
C ARG A 40 17.70 1.30 -3.49
N LEU A 41 16.67 2.00 -3.99
CA LEU A 41 15.48 1.37 -4.55
C LEU A 41 15.82 0.53 -5.79
N ALA A 42 16.65 1.06 -6.71
CA ALA A 42 17.11 0.30 -7.87
C ALA A 42 17.89 -0.97 -7.48
N ALA A 43 18.71 -0.89 -6.42
CA ALA A 43 19.39 -2.07 -5.87
C ALA A 43 18.41 -3.10 -5.31
N GLN A 44 17.37 -2.67 -4.58
CA GLN A 44 16.32 -3.56 -4.07
C GLN A 44 15.53 -4.22 -5.21
N VAL A 45 15.19 -3.47 -6.26
CA VAL A 45 14.54 -4.02 -7.47
C VAL A 45 15.39 -5.12 -8.09
N ALA A 46 16.70 -4.89 -8.24
CA ALA A 46 17.62 -5.91 -8.76
C ALA A 46 17.70 -7.14 -7.84
N GLU A 47 17.71 -6.95 -6.51
CA GLU A 47 17.70 -8.03 -5.52
C GLU A 47 16.43 -8.88 -5.62
N ILE A 48 15.26 -8.24 -5.74
CA ILE A 48 13.96 -8.91 -5.92
C ILE A 48 13.93 -9.70 -7.22
N HIS A 49 14.43 -9.14 -8.33
CA HIS A 49 14.52 -9.85 -9.60
C HIS A 49 15.44 -11.07 -9.51
N ALA A 50 16.61 -10.93 -8.88
CA ALA A 50 17.52 -12.04 -8.65
C ALA A 50 16.90 -13.13 -7.77
N LEU A 51 16.17 -12.75 -6.71
CA LEU A 51 15.49 -13.69 -5.83
C LEU A 51 14.41 -14.47 -6.56
N ASN A 52 13.54 -13.80 -7.31
CA ASN A 52 12.51 -14.45 -8.13
C ASN A 52 13.15 -15.39 -9.18
N ALA A 53 14.20 -14.95 -9.87
CA ALA A 53 14.89 -15.74 -10.89
C ALA A 53 15.60 -16.98 -10.32
N SER A 54 16.04 -16.92 -9.05
CA SER A 54 16.71 -18.04 -8.39
C SER A 54 15.81 -19.26 -8.18
N GLY A 55 14.49 -19.08 -8.19
CA GLY A 55 13.53 -20.15 -7.88
C GLY A 55 13.62 -20.67 -6.45
N ARG A 56 14.30 -19.94 -5.55
CA ARG A 56 14.48 -20.31 -4.13
C ARG A 56 13.15 -20.45 -3.39
N PHE A 57 12.15 -19.67 -3.80
CA PHE A 57 10.84 -19.58 -3.18
C PHE A 57 9.75 -19.76 -4.24
N LYS A 58 8.61 -20.36 -3.85
CA LYS A 58 7.42 -20.41 -4.70
C LYS A 58 6.65 -19.08 -4.65
N THR A 59 6.72 -18.40 -3.51
CA THR A 59 6.12 -17.07 -3.33
C THR A 59 6.81 -16.07 -4.24
N HIS A 60 6.05 -15.43 -5.11
CA HIS A 60 6.56 -14.37 -5.98
C HIS A 60 6.68 -13.05 -5.22
N VAL A 61 7.80 -12.35 -5.41
CA VAL A 61 8.00 -11.04 -4.78
C VAL A 61 7.79 -9.92 -5.80
N PHE A 62 6.85 -9.02 -5.52
CA PHE A 62 6.61 -7.81 -6.31
C PHE A 62 7.51 -6.66 -5.84
N THR A 63 8.03 -5.92 -6.81
CA THR A 63 8.77 -4.67 -6.61
C THR A 63 7.80 -3.52 -6.39
N GLY A 64 7.96 -2.77 -5.30
CA GLY A 64 7.12 -1.62 -5.00
C GLY A 64 7.79 -0.64 -4.08
N THR A 65 7.06 0.42 -3.75
CA THR A 65 7.47 1.41 -2.75
C THR A 65 6.23 2.00 -2.11
N GLU A 66 6.39 2.43 -0.85
CA GLU A 66 5.49 3.40 -0.24
C GLU A 66 6.06 4.80 -0.48
N CYS A 67 5.55 5.45 -1.53
CA CYS A 67 5.97 6.78 -1.94
C CYS A 67 5.22 7.85 -1.14
N ASP A 68 5.99 8.74 -0.52
CA ASP A 68 5.44 9.90 0.16
C ASP A 68 4.67 10.81 -0.79
N ILE A 69 3.48 11.21 -0.35
CA ILE A 69 2.75 12.34 -0.94
C ILE A 69 3.30 13.61 -0.30
N LEU A 70 3.91 14.50 -1.06
CA LEU A 70 4.44 15.78 -0.58
C LEU A 70 3.29 16.74 -0.22
N PRO A 71 3.53 17.81 0.58
CA PRO A 71 2.47 18.74 1.01
C PRO A 71 1.64 19.39 -0.12
N ASP A 72 2.21 19.47 -1.33
CA ASP A 72 1.57 20.00 -2.54
C ASP A 72 0.87 18.92 -3.40
N GLY A 73 0.89 17.65 -2.95
CA GLY A 73 0.29 16.51 -3.63
C GLY A 73 1.15 15.87 -4.71
N ARG A 74 2.39 16.33 -4.94
CA ARG A 74 3.35 15.60 -5.78
C ARG A 74 3.83 14.34 -5.06
N LEU A 75 4.32 13.38 -5.83
CA LEU A 75 4.99 12.19 -5.29
C LEU A 75 6.47 12.49 -5.05
N ASP A 76 7.05 11.81 -4.06
CA ASP A 76 8.43 12.01 -3.64
C ASP A 76 9.47 11.46 -4.64
N PHE A 77 9.08 10.48 -5.45
CA PHE A 77 9.89 9.99 -6.57
C PHE A 77 9.39 10.51 -7.92
N GLU A 78 10.35 10.68 -8.84
CA GLU A 78 10.09 11.03 -10.23
C GLU A 78 9.48 9.84 -11.00
N ASP A 79 8.71 10.14 -12.05
CA ASP A 79 8.01 9.16 -12.89
C ASP A 79 8.90 8.05 -13.43
N ALA A 80 10.14 8.40 -13.82
CA ALA A 80 11.10 7.45 -14.36
C ALA A 80 11.49 6.37 -13.34
N VAL A 81 11.53 6.72 -12.05
CA VAL A 81 11.80 5.76 -10.96
C VAL A 81 10.56 4.90 -10.72
N LEU A 82 9.40 5.52 -10.58
CA LEU A 82 8.13 4.82 -10.35
C LEU A 82 7.77 3.85 -11.48
N ALA A 83 8.14 4.15 -12.72
CA ALA A 83 7.89 3.29 -13.88
C ALA A 83 8.68 1.97 -13.86
N THR A 84 9.70 1.84 -13.00
CA THR A 84 10.49 0.61 -12.86
C THR A 84 9.86 -0.41 -11.92
N LEU A 85 8.84 -0.01 -11.16
CA LEU A 85 8.23 -0.83 -10.11
C LEU A 85 7.01 -1.59 -10.64
N ASP A 86 6.67 -2.70 -9.98
CA ASP A 86 5.43 -3.41 -10.26
C ASP A 86 4.22 -2.62 -9.78
N TYR A 87 4.31 -1.96 -8.62
CA TYR A 87 3.24 -1.15 -8.04
C TYR A 87 3.77 0.00 -7.18
N VAL A 88 2.93 1.01 -6.98
CA VAL A 88 3.22 2.17 -6.12
C VAL A 88 2.10 2.37 -5.12
N VAL A 89 2.44 2.31 -3.83
CA VAL A 89 1.59 2.78 -2.73
C VAL A 89 1.92 4.24 -2.49
N VAL A 90 0.91 5.10 -2.35
CA VAL A 90 1.10 6.51 -1.98
C VAL A 90 0.48 6.76 -0.62
N SER A 91 1.18 7.49 0.25
CA SER A 91 0.76 7.72 1.63
C SER A 91 1.16 9.11 2.12
N VAL A 92 0.41 9.65 3.07
CA VAL A 92 0.77 10.92 3.76
C VAL A 92 1.51 10.61 5.05
N HIS A 93 2.74 11.11 5.19
CA HIS A 93 3.54 11.00 6.42
C HIS A 93 3.94 12.34 7.04
N SER A 94 3.48 13.46 6.49
CA SER A 94 3.86 14.80 6.93
C SER A 94 2.71 15.80 6.76
N ALA A 95 2.85 16.97 7.40
CA ALA A 95 1.88 18.07 7.32
C ALA A 95 0.44 17.66 7.69
N PHE A 96 0.29 16.87 8.77
CA PHE A 96 -1.01 16.37 9.23
C PHE A 96 -1.99 17.45 9.74
N THR A 97 -1.53 18.69 9.86
CA THR A 97 -2.32 19.84 10.34
C THR A 97 -2.98 20.64 9.22
N GLN A 98 -2.87 20.19 7.95
CA GLN A 98 -3.60 20.82 6.85
C GLN A 98 -5.12 20.75 7.08
N SER A 99 -5.84 21.69 6.47
CA SER A 99 -7.30 21.65 6.49
C SER A 99 -7.82 20.37 5.82
N SER A 100 -9.05 19.97 6.16
CA SER A 100 -9.69 18.81 5.51
C SER A 100 -9.77 18.96 4.00
N GLU A 101 -10.01 20.18 3.52
CA GLU A 101 -10.08 20.50 2.09
C GLU A 101 -8.70 20.35 1.42
N ASP A 102 -7.66 20.97 1.98
CA ASP A 102 -6.30 20.89 1.45
C ASP A 102 -5.76 19.45 1.44
N MET A 103 -6.00 18.70 2.52
CA MET A 103 -5.57 17.30 2.62
C MET A 103 -6.30 16.42 1.62
N THR A 104 -7.61 16.66 1.40
CA THR A 104 -8.39 15.95 0.39
C THR A 104 -7.85 16.23 -1.02
N VAL A 105 -7.58 17.50 -1.37
CA VAL A 105 -7.01 17.87 -2.67
C VAL A 105 -5.62 17.25 -2.87
N ARG A 106 -4.78 17.29 -1.82
CA ARG A 106 -3.44 16.67 -1.81
C ARG A 106 -3.51 15.17 -2.11
N ILE A 107 -4.40 14.43 -1.45
CA ILE A 107 -4.56 12.99 -1.66
C ILE A 107 -5.12 12.70 -3.05
N ILE A 108 -6.13 13.45 -3.52
CA ILE A 108 -6.71 13.26 -4.85
C ILE A 108 -5.67 13.47 -5.95
N ARG A 109 -4.82 14.51 -5.82
CA ARG A 109 -3.73 14.73 -6.78
C ARG A 109 -2.77 13.54 -6.86
N ALA A 110 -2.47 12.90 -5.73
CA ALA A 110 -1.65 11.69 -5.71
C ALA A 110 -2.36 10.48 -6.32
N ILE A 111 -3.68 10.33 -6.11
CA ILE A 111 -4.52 9.29 -6.72
C ILE A 111 -4.54 9.42 -8.25
N GLU A 112 -4.65 10.65 -8.77
CA GLU A 112 -4.71 10.95 -10.20
C GLU A 112 -3.38 10.73 -10.92
N HIS A 113 -2.29 10.52 -10.18
CA HIS A 113 -1.00 10.24 -10.77
C HIS A 113 -1.00 8.91 -11.55
N PRO A 114 -0.53 8.85 -12.81
CA PRO A 114 -0.64 7.66 -13.66
C PRO A 114 -0.03 6.39 -13.06
N ARG A 115 1.05 6.55 -12.29
CA ARG A 115 1.77 5.43 -11.63
C ARG A 115 1.15 4.98 -10.31
N THR A 116 0.22 5.73 -9.74
CA THR A 116 -0.38 5.37 -8.45
C THR A 116 -1.25 4.13 -8.61
N THR A 117 -0.87 3.08 -7.88
CA THR A 117 -1.59 1.81 -7.88
C THR A 117 -2.49 1.68 -6.66
N MET A 118 -2.03 2.17 -5.51
CA MET A 118 -2.71 2.03 -4.23
C MET A 118 -2.54 3.28 -3.37
N LEU A 119 -3.59 3.67 -2.65
CA LEU A 119 -3.52 4.64 -1.55
C LEU A 119 -3.35 3.87 -0.23
N GLY A 120 -2.24 4.10 0.48
CA GLY A 120 -1.98 3.55 1.80
C GLY A 120 -2.78 4.25 2.90
N HIS A 121 -2.86 3.63 4.08
CA HIS A 121 -3.54 4.08 5.31
C HIS A 121 -4.08 5.53 5.29
N VAL A 122 -5.32 5.68 4.80
CA VAL A 122 -5.92 6.93 4.29
C VAL A 122 -5.85 8.11 5.26
N THR A 123 -5.99 7.88 6.56
CA THR A 123 -6.12 8.94 7.58
C THR A 123 -4.84 9.19 8.35
N GLY A 124 -3.82 8.35 8.16
CA GLY A 124 -2.57 8.40 8.92
C GLY A 124 -2.77 8.23 10.43
N ARG A 125 -3.92 7.72 10.88
CA ARG A 125 -4.21 7.52 12.31
C ARG A 125 -3.27 6.49 12.92
N LEU A 126 -3.00 6.66 14.21
CA LEU A 126 -2.39 5.65 15.06
C LEU A 126 -3.27 5.46 16.29
N LEU A 127 -3.94 4.32 16.39
CA LEU A 127 -4.84 3.98 17.49
C LEU A 127 -4.12 4.18 18.83
N LEU A 128 -4.81 4.89 19.74
CA LEU A 128 -4.32 5.26 21.06
C LEU A 128 -3.10 6.22 21.09
N ARG A 129 -2.69 6.80 19.95
CA ARG A 129 -1.55 7.73 19.88
C ARG A 129 -1.77 9.00 19.07
N ARG A 130 -2.37 8.89 17.89
CA ARG A 130 -2.56 10.01 16.95
C ARG A 130 -3.91 9.89 16.28
N GLU A 131 -4.76 10.88 16.50
CA GLU A 131 -5.99 11.05 15.72
C GLU A 131 -5.66 11.22 14.24
N GLY A 132 -6.50 10.67 13.37
CA GLY A 132 -6.33 10.81 11.92
C GLY A 132 -6.53 12.25 11.47
N TYR A 133 -5.77 12.67 10.46
CA TYR A 133 -6.05 13.94 9.79
C TYR A 133 -7.40 13.87 9.07
N GLN A 134 -8.09 15.01 8.98
CA GLN A 134 -9.43 15.07 8.43
C GLN A 134 -9.39 15.04 6.90
N VAL A 135 -10.31 14.28 6.31
CA VAL A 135 -10.45 14.15 4.85
C VAL A 135 -11.92 13.97 4.46
N ASP A 136 -12.25 14.31 3.23
CA ASP A 136 -13.52 13.93 2.60
C ASP A 136 -13.40 12.54 1.97
N PHE A 137 -13.86 11.52 2.71
CA PHE A 137 -13.85 10.13 2.25
C PHE A 137 -14.64 9.93 0.96
N ALA A 138 -15.75 10.65 0.75
CA ALA A 138 -16.55 10.46 -0.46
C ALA A 138 -15.73 10.87 -1.69
N LYS A 139 -15.10 12.04 -1.64
CA LYS A 139 -14.24 12.51 -2.74
C LYS A 139 -13.02 11.62 -2.98
N ILE A 140 -12.36 11.15 -1.91
CA ILE A 140 -11.22 10.23 -2.04
C ILE A 140 -11.63 8.91 -2.67
N ILE A 141 -12.76 8.32 -2.25
CA ILE A 141 -13.29 7.07 -2.81
C ILE A 141 -13.68 7.28 -4.28
N ASP A 142 -14.31 8.41 -4.61
CA ASP A 142 -14.69 8.75 -5.99
C ASP A 142 -13.46 8.84 -6.89
N ALA A 143 -12.42 9.56 -6.45
CA ALA A 143 -11.17 9.67 -7.17
C ALA A 143 -10.49 8.31 -7.35
N ALA A 144 -10.47 7.49 -6.29
CA ALA A 144 -9.86 6.16 -6.35
C ALA A 144 -10.58 5.24 -7.35
N ILE A 145 -11.91 5.23 -7.36
CA ILE A 145 -12.70 4.45 -8.33
C ILE A 145 -12.45 4.97 -9.75
N ALA A 146 -12.55 6.29 -9.97
CA ALA A 146 -12.38 6.90 -11.29
C ALA A 146 -11.00 6.63 -11.89
N ASN A 147 -9.96 6.61 -11.05
CA ASN A 147 -8.59 6.36 -11.46
C ASN A 147 -8.19 4.89 -11.33
N ARG A 148 -9.08 3.97 -10.92
CA ARG A 148 -8.76 2.55 -10.66
C ARG A 148 -7.61 2.36 -9.67
N VAL A 149 -7.54 3.21 -8.65
CA VAL A 149 -6.59 3.11 -7.53
C VAL A 149 -7.22 2.26 -6.43
N ILE A 150 -6.45 1.29 -5.94
CA ILE A 150 -6.83 0.45 -4.81
C ILE A 150 -6.72 1.27 -3.52
N ILE A 151 -7.61 1.07 -2.55
CA ILE A 151 -7.40 1.62 -1.20
C ILE A 151 -6.94 0.50 -0.27
N GLU A 152 -5.95 0.79 0.55
CA GLU A 152 -5.47 -0.09 1.59
C GLU A 152 -6.46 -0.15 2.78
N LEU A 153 -6.73 -1.37 3.24
CA LEU A 153 -7.13 -1.67 4.60
C LEU A 153 -5.90 -2.16 5.37
N ASN A 154 -5.24 -1.23 6.04
CA ASN A 154 -4.02 -1.47 6.78
C ASN A 154 -4.36 -2.28 8.02
N ALA A 155 -3.87 -3.51 8.06
CA ALA A 155 -4.19 -4.50 9.08
C ALA A 155 -3.30 -4.37 10.33
N SER A 156 -2.34 -3.45 10.35
CA SER A 156 -1.54 -3.18 11.54
C SER A 156 -2.47 -2.88 12.73
N PRO A 157 -2.23 -3.50 13.90
CA PRO A 157 -3.03 -3.26 15.10
C PRO A 157 -2.94 -1.81 15.58
N TRP A 158 -1.94 -1.06 15.12
CA TRP A 158 -1.81 0.36 15.39
C TRP A 158 -2.67 1.24 14.48
N ARG A 159 -3.20 0.72 13.37
CA ARG A 159 -3.87 1.53 12.33
C ARG A 159 -5.32 1.12 12.09
N LEU A 160 -5.54 -0.09 11.56
CA LEU A 160 -6.85 -0.56 11.06
C LEU A 160 -7.52 0.44 10.10
N ASP A 161 -6.77 0.97 9.12
CA ASP A 161 -7.13 2.16 8.32
C ASP A 161 -7.09 1.86 6.80
N MET A 162 -8.07 2.13 5.94
CA MET A 162 -9.33 2.86 6.13
C MET A 162 -10.31 2.17 7.08
N ASP A 163 -11.01 2.96 7.91
CA ASP A 163 -11.97 2.44 8.90
C ASP A 163 -13.06 1.56 8.26
N TRP A 164 -13.38 0.42 8.90
CA TRP A 164 -14.36 -0.58 8.45
C TRP A 164 -15.72 0.02 8.03
N ARG A 165 -16.11 1.16 8.60
CA ARG A 165 -17.41 1.84 8.35
C ARG A 165 -17.56 2.35 6.91
N HIS A 166 -16.46 2.64 6.21
CA HIS A 166 -16.50 3.17 4.85
C HIS A 166 -16.59 2.09 3.78
N TRP A 167 -16.19 0.84 4.10
CA TRP A 167 -15.94 -0.19 3.11
C TRP A 167 -17.18 -0.68 2.39
N ARG A 168 -18.30 -0.91 3.08
CA ARG A 168 -19.50 -1.46 2.44
C ARG A 168 -19.96 -0.62 1.25
N LYS A 169 -20.17 0.68 1.49
CA LYS A 169 -20.62 1.62 0.44
C LYS A 169 -19.57 1.82 -0.64
N ALA A 170 -18.28 1.80 -0.28
CA ALA A 170 -17.21 1.95 -1.25
C ALA A 170 -17.12 0.75 -2.19
N ALA A 171 -17.22 -0.47 -1.65
CA ALA A 171 -17.17 -1.71 -2.40
C ALA A 171 -18.41 -1.90 -3.30
N GLU A 172 -19.61 -1.54 -2.82
CA GLU A 172 -20.85 -1.51 -3.63
C GLU A 172 -20.72 -0.61 -4.89
N ARG A 173 -19.78 0.34 -4.87
CA ARG A 173 -19.47 1.24 -5.99
C ARG A 173 -18.26 0.80 -6.84
N GLY A 174 -17.68 -0.35 -6.54
CA GLY A 174 -16.57 -0.94 -7.28
C GLY A 174 -15.18 -0.58 -6.76
N LEU A 175 -15.05 0.01 -5.56
CA LEU A 175 -13.73 0.20 -4.95
C LEU A 175 -13.10 -1.16 -4.62
N VAL A 176 -11.84 -1.34 -5.02
CA VAL A 176 -11.04 -2.52 -4.66
C VAL A 176 -10.25 -2.23 -3.38
N CYS A 177 -10.30 -3.17 -2.45
CA CYS A 177 -9.55 -3.18 -1.20
C CYS A 177 -8.26 -3.99 -1.35
N SER A 178 -7.17 -3.56 -0.70
CA SER A 178 -6.02 -4.43 -0.38
C SER A 178 -5.82 -4.51 1.13
N ILE A 179 -5.81 -5.71 1.70
CA ILE A 179 -5.56 -5.95 3.12
C ILE A 179 -4.06 -6.15 3.32
N ASN A 180 -3.39 -5.16 3.88
CA ASN A 180 -1.92 -5.15 3.99
C ASN A 180 -1.48 -5.11 5.46
N PRO A 181 -0.52 -5.93 5.90
CA PRO A 181 -0.12 -6.00 7.30
C PRO A 181 0.73 -4.82 7.80
N ASP A 182 1.33 -4.04 6.89
CA ASP A 182 2.30 -2.99 7.22
C ASP A 182 3.45 -3.55 8.10
N ALA A 183 3.96 -4.71 7.66
CA ALA A 183 4.87 -5.53 8.43
C ALA A 183 6.30 -5.01 8.34
N HIS A 184 6.83 -4.56 9.48
CA HIS A 184 8.23 -4.16 9.63
C HIS A 184 9.13 -5.30 10.14
N GLU A 185 8.53 -6.45 10.43
CA GLU A 185 9.19 -7.69 10.79
C GLU A 185 8.32 -8.88 10.36
N THR A 186 8.92 -10.07 10.25
CA THR A 186 8.23 -11.29 9.79
C THR A 186 6.98 -11.62 10.60
N ALA A 187 7.01 -11.44 11.92
CA ALA A 187 5.85 -11.65 12.80
C ALA A 187 4.67 -10.72 12.45
N GLY A 188 4.96 -9.51 11.95
CA GLY A 188 3.98 -8.53 11.53
C GLY A 188 3.12 -9.00 10.35
N LEU A 189 3.59 -9.95 9.53
CA LEU A 189 2.78 -10.53 8.44
C LEU A 189 1.48 -11.16 8.96
N GLY A 190 1.49 -11.68 10.20
CA GLY A 190 0.30 -12.25 10.85
C GLY A 190 -0.82 -11.24 11.13
N HIS A 191 -0.53 -9.93 11.08
CA HIS A 191 -1.54 -8.89 11.32
C HIS A 191 -2.68 -8.91 10.30
N VAL A 192 -2.50 -9.53 9.12
CA VAL A 192 -3.57 -9.71 8.12
C VAL A 192 -4.86 -10.29 8.71
N ALA A 193 -4.78 -11.11 9.76
CA ALA A 193 -5.95 -11.65 10.45
C ALA A 193 -6.87 -10.55 11.02
N ALA A 194 -6.29 -9.48 11.58
CA ALA A 194 -7.05 -8.33 12.08
C ALA A 194 -7.71 -7.57 10.92
N GLY A 195 -6.99 -7.39 9.82
CA GLY A 195 -7.49 -6.80 8.58
C GLY A 195 -8.67 -7.59 7.98
N ILE A 196 -8.58 -8.91 7.94
CA ILE A 196 -9.67 -9.80 7.48
C ILE A 196 -10.92 -9.63 8.35
N ASN A 197 -10.75 -9.56 9.67
CA ASN A 197 -11.89 -9.31 10.58
C ASN A 197 -12.53 -7.94 10.35
N SER A 198 -11.70 -6.91 10.13
CA SER A 198 -12.17 -5.55 9.78
C SER A 198 -12.90 -5.54 8.43
N ALA A 199 -12.38 -6.23 7.42
CA ALA A 199 -12.98 -6.39 6.10
C ALA A 199 -14.36 -7.07 6.19
N ARG A 200 -14.47 -8.17 6.95
CA ARG A 200 -15.74 -8.86 7.19
C ARG A 200 -16.76 -7.95 7.88
N LYS A 201 -16.32 -7.18 8.88
CA LYS A 201 -17.16 -6.18 9.56
C LYS A 201 -17.61 -5.06 8.60
N GLY A 202 -16.79 -4.72 7.62
CA GLY A 202 -17.09 -3.82 6.50
C GLY A 202 -17.88 -4.45 5.35
N TRP A 203 -18.36 -5.70 5.49
CA TRP A 203 -19.14 -6.45 4.49
C TRP A 203 -18.38 -6.73 3.19
N LEU A 204 -17.05 -6.77 3.23
CA LEU A 204 -16.26 -7.15 2.07
C LEU A 204 -16.32 -8.66 1.83
N THR A 205 -16.45 -9.03 0.56
CA THR A 205 -16.33 -10.40 0.06
C THR A 205 -15.00 -10.54 -0.68
N ARG A 206 -14.64 -11.76 -1.09
CA ARG A 206 -13.41 -12.00 -1.86
C ARG A 206 -13.34 -11.17 -3.14
N GLU A 207 -14.47 -10.91 -3.79
CA GLU A 207 -14.54 -10.16 -5.05
C GLU A 207 -14.07 -8.70 -4.90
N HIS A 208 -14.21 -8.13 -3.70
CA HIS A 208 -13.79 -6.78 -3.38
C HIS A 208 -12.31 -6.67 -2.98
N VAL A 209 -11.60 -7.79 -2.78
CA VAL A 209 -10.28 -7.81 -2.14
C VAL A 209 -9.21 -8.33 -3.12
N LEU A 210 -8.25 -7.46 -3.47
CA LEU A 210 -7.14 -7.74 -4.37
C LEU A 210 -6.35 -8.99 -3.95
N ASN A 211 -6.10 -9.14 -2.64
CA ASN A 211 -5.28 -10.22 -2.07
C ASN A 211 -5.85 -11.63 -2.30
N THR A 212 -7.09 -11.75 -2.79
CA THR A 212 -7.72 -13.05 -3.07
C THR A 212 -7.61 -13.48 -4.53
N ARG A 213 -7.00 -12.65 -5.38
CA ARG A 213 -6.73 -12.95 -6.79
C ARG A 213 -5.50 -13.86 -6.90
N SER A 214 -5.42 -14.61 -7.99
CA SER A 214 -4.20 -15.35 -8.32
C SER A 214 -3.04 -14.38 -8.58
N LEU A 215 -1.81 -14.90 -8.54
CA LEU A 215 -0.62 -14.16 -8.96
C LEU A 215 -0.78 -13.50 -10.34
N SER A 216 -1.38 -14.20 -11.31
CA SER A 216 -1.66 -13.63 -12.64
C SER A 216 -2.65 -12.46 -12.57
N GLY A 217 -3.73 -12.60 -11.79
CA GLY A 217 -4.73 -11.54 -11.64
C GLY A 217 -4.19 -10.29 -10.92
N VAL A 218 -3.23 -10.44 -10.01
CA VAL A 218 -2.53 -9.29 -9.41
C VAL A 218 -1.58 -8.64 -10.41
N ARG A 219 -0.81 -9.43 -11.18
CA ARG A 219 0.05 -8.90 -12.25
C ARG A 219 -0.73 -8.09 -13.28
N GLU A 220 -1.89 -8.58 -13.72
CA GLU A 220 -2.77 -7.86 -14.64
C GLU A 220 -3.29 -6.55 -14.03
N CYS A 221 -3.68 -6.59 -12.75
CA CYS A 221 -4.13 -5.40 -12.03
C CYS A 221 -3.05 -4.31 -11.97
N PHE A 222 -1.81 -4.70 -11.70
CA PHE A 222 -0.66 -3.79 -11.63
C PHE A 222 -0.21 -3.31 -13.01
N ALA A 223 -0.25 -4.18 -14.03
CA ALA A 223 0.07 -3.81 -15.41
C ALA A 223 -0.90 -2.77 -16.00
N ALA A 224 -2.16 -2.73 -15.54
CA ALA A 224 -3.14 -1.72 -15.97
C ALA A 224 -2.79 -0.29 -15.54
N LYS A 225 -1.78 -0.12 -14.67
CA LYS A 225 -1.23 1.17 -14.21
C LYS A 225 0.13 1.49 -14.83
N ARG A 226 0.62 0.66 -15.76
CA ARG A 226 1.92 0.84 -16.42
C ARG A 226 1.85 1.65 -17.70
#